data_AF-A0A2E4E930-F1
#
_entry.id   AF-A0A2E4E930-F1
#
_cell.length_a   1.000
_cell.length_b   1.000
_cell.length_c   1.000
_cell.angle_alpha   90.00
_cell.angle_beta   90.00
_cell.angle_gamma   90.00
#
_symmetry.space_group_name_H-M   'P 1'
#
loop_
_entity.id
_entity.type
_entity.pdbx_description
1 polymer ?
#
loop_
_entity_poly.entity_id
_entity_poly.type
_entity_poly.pdbx_seq_one_letter_code
_entity_poly.pdbx_strand_id
1 'polypeptide(L)'
;MSDHGDIKTASPFSLRLTFEERARLEEERGDQPLGAFIRERLFEGKQAKRRRGKRPVKDHRQLAKLAAMLGQSRIASNLNQLAKAANSGSLPVSKETEDALQSACSEVRRMRFILMRGLGLYPRELDAP
;
A
#
# COMPACT_ATOMS: atom_id res chain seq x y z
N MET A 1 9.14 -38.88 -5.90
CA MET A 1 10.03 -38.35 -4.84
C MET A 1 10.99 -37.39 -5.51
N SER A 2 10.69 -36.10 -5.46
CA SER A 2 11.58 -35.06 -5.98
C SER A 2 11.77 -34.05 -4.85
N ASP A 3 12.96 -34.16 -4.29
CA ASP A 3 13.54 -33.40 -3.19
C ASP A 3 13.39 -31.88 -3.42
N HIS A 4 12.63 -31.21 -2.54
CA HIS A 4 12.52 -29.75 -2.52
C HIS A 4 13.59 -29.20 -1.58
N GLY A 5 14.85 -29.28 -2.02
CA GLY A 5 15.95 -28.60 -1.35
C GLY A 5 15.74 -27.09 -1.32
N ASP A 6 16.06 -26.47 -0.18
CA ASP A 6 15.98 -25.04 0.13
C ASP A 6 15.98 -24.09 -1.08
N ILE A 7 14.98 -23.20 -1.18
CA ILE A 7 14.99 -22.08 -2.13
C ILE A 7 16.03 -21.05 -1.67
N LYS A 8 17.31 -21.40 -1.77
CA LYS A 8 18.41 -20.45 -1.78
C LYS A 8 18.21 -19.64 -3.06
N THR A 9 17.98 -18.33 -2.94
CA THR A 9 17.94 -17.43 -4.10
C THR A 9 19.12 -17.75 -5.00
N ALA A 10 18.86 -18.35 -6.17
CA ALA A 10 19.91 -18.81 -7.05
C ALA A 10 20.81 -17.62 -7.41
N SER A 11 22.12 -17.81 -7.27
CA SER A 11 23.10 -16.80 -7.65
C SER A 11 22.90 -16.39 -9.11
N PRO A 12 23.17 -15.11 -9.46
CA PRO A 12 23.02 -14.65 -10.84
C PRO A 12 23.80 -15.54 -11.82
N PHE A 13 23.16 -15.91 -12.93
CA PHE A 13 23.82 -16.61 -14.03
C PHE A 13 24.65 -15.62 -14.85
N SER A 14 25.96 -15.83 -14.91
CA SER A 14 26.89 -15.03 -15.71
C SER A 14 27.09 -15.68 -17.08
N LEU A 15 26.74 -14.97 -18.15
CA LEU A 15 26.95 -15.38 -19.53
C LEU A 15 28.10 -14.58 -20.14
N ARG A 16 29.15 -15.26 -20.61
CA ARG A 16 30.23 -14.60 -21.37
C ARG A 16 29.80 -14.50 -22.83
N LEU A 17 29.88 -13.29 -23.37
CA LEU A 17 29.60 -12.99 -24.77
C LEU A 17 30.88 -12.49 -25.42
N THR A 18 31.11 -12.90 -26.66
CA THR A 18 32.07 -12.24 -27.54
C THR A 18 31.58 -10.84 -27.92
N PHE A 19 32.46 -10.03 -28.50
CA PHE A 19 32.11 -8.68 -28.93
C PHE A 19 30.98 -8.69 -29.98
N GLU A 20 31.08 -9.59 -30.96
CA GLU A 20 30.09 -9.72 -32.04
C GLU A 20 28.72 -10.17 -31.52
N GLU A 21 28.69 -11.17 -30.63
CA GLU A 21 27.44 -11.63 -30.01
C GLU A 21 26.77 -10.53 -29.18
N ARG A 22 27.56 -9.75 -28.44
CA ARG A 22 27.02 -8.63 -27.67
C ARG A 22 26.51 -7.52 -28.57
N ALA A 23 27.23 -7.17 -29.63
CA ALA A 23 26.82 -6.14 -30.58
C ALA A 23 25.48 -6.50 -31.25
N ARG A 24 25.33 -7.75 -31.67
CA ARG A 24 24.08 -8.25 -32.24
C ARG A 24 22.90 -8.15 -31.27
N LEU A 25 23.11 -8.50 -30.00
CA LEU A 25 22.05 -8.39 -28.98
C LEU A 25 21.71 -6.92 -28.64
N GLU A 26 22.67 -6.01 -28.72
CA GLU A 26 22.46 -4.56 -28.54
C GLU A 26 21.72 -3.93 -29.71
N GLU A 27 21.87 -4.44 -30.93
CA GLU A 27 21.11 -4.02 -32.10
C GLU A 27 19.67 -4.56 -32.08
N GLU A 28 19.51 -5.85 -31.80
CA GLU A 28 18.19 -6.52 -31.81
C GLU A 28 17.27 -6.05 -30.65
N ARG A 29 17.82 -5.53 -29.54
CA ARG A 29 17.00 -5.15 -28.36
C ARG A 29 16.17 -3.86 -28.54
N GLY A 30 16.51 -3.01 -29.52
CA GLY A 30 15.93 -1.67 -29.65
C GLY A 30 16.00 -0.86 -28.35
N ASP A 31 14.85 -0.35 -27.89
CA ASP A 31 14.75 0.45 -26.65
C ASP A 31 14.70 -0.39 -25.35
N GLN A 32 14.64 -1.72 -25.45
CA GLN A 32 14.55 -2.59 -24.28
C GLN A 32 15.92 -2.73 -23.60
N PRO A 33 15.98 -2.78 -22.25
CA PRO A 33 17.23 -3.12 -21.56
C PRO A 33 17.74 -4.52 -21.95
N LEU A 34 19.05 -4.65 -22.22
CA LEU A 34 19.68 -5.88 -22.72
C LEU A 34 19.29 -7.14 -21.91
N GLY A 35 19.34 -7.06 -20.57
CA GLY A 35 18.99 -8.19 -19.71
C GLY A 35 17.50 -8.53 -19.67
N ALA A 36 16.60 -7.63 -20.07
CA ALA A 36 15.19 -7.94 -20.26
C ALA A 36 14.96 -8.64 -21.60
N PHE A 37 15.58 -8.10 -22.67
CA PHE A 37 15.56 -8.68 -24.02
C PHE A 37 16.11 -10.12 -24.05
N ILE A 38 17.29 -10.36 -23.48
CA ILE A 38 17.90 -11.70 -23.40
C ILE A 38 16.96 -12.69 -22.71
N ARG A 39 16.35 -12.30 -21.59
CA ARG A 39 15.41 -13.16 -20.87
C ARG A 39 14.13 -13.39 -21.67
N GLU A 40 13.63 -12.39 -22.39
CA GLU A 40 12.42 -12.52 -23.20
C GLU A 40 12.61 -13.54 -24.31
N ARG A 41 13.76 -13.47 -25.01
CA ARG A 41 14.15 -14.44 -26.03
C ARG A 41 14.34 -15.85 -25.46
N LEU A 42 14.93 -15.99 -24.28
CA LEU A 42 15.16 -17.29 -23.64
C LEU A 42 13.88 -17.97 -23.12
N PHE A 43 12.86 -17.20 -22.75
CA PHE A 43 11.63 -17.72 -22.14
C PHE A 43 10.36 -17.45 -22.96
N GLU A 44 10.51 -17.14 -24.26
CA GLU A 44 9.39 -16.92 -25.20
C GLU A 44 8.32 -15.93 -24.67
N GLY A 45 8.74 -14.89 -23.96
CA GLY A 45 7.81 -13.91 -23.36
C GLY A 45 6.92 -14.45 -22.21
N LYS A 46 7.06 -15.71 -21.77
CA LYS A 46 6.31 -16.32 -20.66
C LYS A 46 6.80 -15.87 -19.28
N GLN A 47 7.10 -14.59 -19.13
CA GLN A 47 7.63 -14.05 -17.86
C GLN A 47 6.51 -13.57 -16.94
N ALA A 48 6.54 -14.04 -15.69
CA ALA A 48 5.87 -13.36 -14.61
C ALA A 48 6.46 -11.93 -14.49
N LYS A 49 5.65 -10.90 -14.75
CA LYS A 49 6.04 -9.49 -14.59
C LYS A 49 6.72 -9.35 -13.23
N ARG A 50 7.99 -8.91 -13.21
CA ARG A 50 8.67 -8.54 -11.96
C ARG A 50 7.73 -7.64 -11.19
N ARG A 51 7.26 -8.10 -10.01
CA ARG A 51 6.46 -7.27 -9.11
C ARG A 51 7.24 -5.98 -8.92
N ARG A 52 6.72 -4.91 -9.51
CA ARG A 52 7.26 -3.56 -9.37
C ARG A 52 7.38 -3.36 -7.85
N GLY A 53 8.62 -3.32 -7.34
CA GLY A 53 8.84 -3.16 -5.91
C GLY A 53 8.00 -1.97 -5.47
N LYS A 54 7.16 -2.17 -4.45
CA LYS A 54 6.34 -1.10 -3.86
C LYS A 54 7.30 -0.06 -3.30
N ARG A 55 7.86 0.79 -4.16
CA ARG A 55 8.49 2.03 -3.75
C ARG A 55 7.37 2.79 -3.05
N PRO A 56 7.53 3.17 -1.77
CA PRO A 56 6.54 3.99 -1.12
C PRO A 56 6.46 5.28 -1.93
N VAL A 57 5.39 5.42 -2.72
CA VAL A 57 5.05 6.68 -3.36
C VAL A 57 4.98 7.70 -2.22
N LYS A 58 5.56 8.89 -2.38
CA LYS A 58 5.64 9.94 -1.33
C LYS A 58 4.35 10.07 -0.51
N ASP A 59 3.19 9.86 -1.13
CA ASP A 59 1.87 9.79 -0.51
C ASP A 59 1.78 8.86 0.70
N HIS A 60 2.35 7.65 0.66
CA HIS A 60 2.23 6.71 1.79
C HIS A 60 2.88 7.25 3.08
N ARG A 61 3.95 8.05 2.97
CA ARG A 61 4.61 8.63 4.14
C ARG A 61 3.79 9.77 4.74
N GLN A 62 3.18 10.61 3.91
CA GLN A 62 2.30 11.69 4.36
C GLN A 62 0.99 11.13 4.94
N LEU A 63 0.40 10.11 4.31
CA LEU A 63 -0.79 9.41 4.82
C LEU A 63 -0.50 8.70 6.15
N ALA A 64 0.67 8.07 6.30
CA ALA A 64 1.06 7.44 7.57
C ALA A 64 1.28 8.48 8.67
N LYS A 65 1.88 9.63 8.34
CA LYS A 65 2.03 10.76 9.29
C LYS A 65 0.67 11.31 9.73
N LEU A 66 -0.26 11.49 8.80
CA LEU A 66 -1.62 11.95 9.11
C LEU A 66 -2.37 10.94 9.98
N ALA A 67 -2.26 9.64 9.66
CA ALA A 67 -2.83 8.56 10.47
C ALA A 67 -2.25 8.53 11.90
N ALA A 68 -0.94 8.72 12.05
CA ALA A 68 -0.29 8.81 13.35
C ALA A 68 -0.76 10.03 14.15
N MET A 69 -0.87 11.21 13.50
CA MET A 69 -1.39 12.42 14.14
C MET A 69 -2.86 12.27 14.56
N LEU A 70 -3.68 11.57 13.77
CA LEU A 70 -5.05 11.22 14.16
C LEU A 70 -5.10 10.23 15.34
N GLY A 71 -4.22 9.23 15.36
CA GLY A 71 -4.11 8.32 16.51
C GLY A 71 -3.64 9.02 17.79
N GLN A 72 -2.76 10.02 17.66
CA GLN A 72 -2.31 10.89 18.77
C GLN A 72 -3.35 11.95 19.15
N SER A 73 -4.26 12.29 18.23
CA SER A 73 -5.33 13.22 18.53
C SER A 73 -6.20 12.59 19.61
N ARG A 74 -6.40 13.31 20.72
CA ARG A 74 -7.17 12.83 21.88
C ARG A 74 -8.67 12.71 21.57
N ILE A 75 -9.07 12.57 20.31
CA ILE A 75 -10.46 12.54 19.85
C ILE A 75 -11.27 11.49 20.61
N ALA A 76 -10.79 10.26 20.73
CA ALA A 76 -11.48 9.21 21.48
C ALA A 76 -11.67 9.56 22.97
N SER A 77 -10.66 10.17 23.58
CA SER A 77 -10.73 10.62 24.98
C SER A 77 -11.72 11.77 25.16
N ASN A 78 -11.70 12.76 24.27
CA ASN A 78 -12.62 13.89 24.28
C ASN A 78 -14.07 13.43 24.04
N LEU A 79 -14.28 12.45 23.14
CA LEU A 79 -15.58 11.83 22.91
C LEU A 79 -16.11 11.12 24.17
N ASN A 80 -15.24 10.41 24.88
CA ASN A 80 -15.61 9.75 26.13
C ASN A 80 -15.93 10.76 27.24
N GLN A 81 -15.26 11.91 27.27
CA GLN A 81 -15.56 13.01 28.20
C GLN A 81 -16.91 13.65 27.89
N LEU A 82 -17.23 13.87 26.62
CA LEU A 82 -18.53 14.39 26.18
C LEU A 82 -19.66 13.40 26.50
N ALA A 83 -19.47 12.11 26.24
CA ALA A 83 -20.44 11.08 26.60
C ALA A 83 -20.69 11.00 28.11
N LYS A 84 -19.63 11.12 28.93
CA LYS A 84 -19.77 11.19 30.39
C LYS A 84 -20.53 12.45 30.83
N ALA A 85 -20.19 13.61 30.28
CA ALA A 85 -20.84 14.87 30.63
C ALA A 85 -22.33 14.91 30.20
N ALA A 86 -22.66 14.29 29.07
CA ALA A 86 -24.03 14.07 28.63
C ALA A 86 -24.81 13.14 29.58
N ASN A 87 -24.25 11.97 29.89
CA ASN A 87 -24.90 11.00 30.80
C ASN A 87 -25.06 11.52 32.22
N SER A 88 -24.17 12.40 32.69
CA SER A 88 -24.25 13.01 34.03
C SER A 88 -25.15 14.24 34.09
N GLY A 89 -25.77 14.65 32.97
CA GLY A 89 -26.58 15.86 32.88
C GLY A 89 -25.80 17.18 33.00
N SER A 90 -24.45 17.13 33.00
CA SER A 90 -23.59 18.32 33.08
C SER A 90 -23.42 19.01 31.73
N LEU A 91 -23.68 18.30 30.63
CA LEU A 91 -23.77 18.88 29.30
C LEU A 91 -25.25 19.11 28.98
N PRO A 92 -25.71 20.34 28.68
CA PRO A 92 -27.05 20.54 28.13
C PRO A 92 -27.09 19.93 26.73
N VAL A 93 -27.49 18.67 26.65
CA VAL A 93 -27.58 17.92 25.39
C VAL A 93 -28.89 18.30 24.71
N SER A 94 -28.88 19.42 23.98
CA SER A 94 -29.94 19.67 23.01
C SER A 94 -29.84 18.61 21.89
N LYS A 95 -30.96 18.32 21.23
CA LYS A 95 -30.97 17.43 20.06
C LYS A 95 -29.95 17.85 19.00
N GLU A 96 -29.81 19.16 18.80
CA GLU A 96 -28.79 19.76 17.91
C GLU A 96 -27.35 19.41 18.32
N THR A 97 -27.05 19.40 19.63
CA THR A 97 -25.72 19.04 20.15
C THR A 97 -25.44 17.55 19.97
N GLU A 98 -26.46 16.70 20.17
CA GLU A 98 -26.35 15.26 19.92
C GLU A 98 -26.09 14.96 18.43
N ASP A 99 -26.86 15.60 17.54
CA ASP A 99 -26.72 15.46 16.08
C ASP A 99 -25.33 15.93 15.61
N ALA A 100 -24.84 17.05 16.14
CA ALA A 100 -23.50 17.56 15.83
C ALA A 100 -22.39 16.59 16.29
N LEU A 101 -22.54 15.95 17.45
CA LEU A 101 -21.59 14.96 17.95
C LEU A 101 -21.60 13.68 17.12
N GLN A 102 -22.77 13.15 16.77
CA GLN A 102 -22.89 11.97 15.90
C GLN A 102 -22.30 12.24 14.52
N SER A 103 -22.56 13.42 13.95
CA SER A 103 -21.99 13.87 12.69
C SER A 103 -20.46 13.91 12.75
N ALA A 104 -19.88 14.56 13.77
CA ALA A 104 -18.44 14.61 13.96
C ALA A 104 -17.80 13.21 14.10
N CYS A 105 -18.45 12.29 14.82
CA CYS A 105 -17.99 10.91 14.93
C CYS A 105 -17.97 10.17 13.60
N SER A 106 -18.98 10.42 12.75
CA SER A 106 -19.10 9.81 11.43
C SER A 106 -17.99 10.30 10.50
N GLU A 107 -17.70 11.61 10.51
CA GLU A 107 -16.66 12.24 9.71
C GLU A 107 -15.26 11.75 10.12
N VAL A 108 -14.98 11.61 11.41
CA VAL A 108 -13.72 11.04 11.90
C VAL A 108 -13.55 9.58 11.45
N ARG A 109 -14.62 8.76 11.53
CA ARG A 109 -14.58 7.39 11.02
C ARG A 109 -14.30 7.34 9.51
N ARG A 110 -14.93 8.24 8.75
CA ARG A 110 -14.74 8.36 7.29
C ARG A 110 -13.32 8.75 6.93
N MET A 111 -12.75 9.75 7.62
CA MET A 111 -11.35 10.14 7.46
C MET A 111 -10.39 8.98 7.74
N ARG A 112 -10.62 8.24 8.83
CA ARG A 112 -9.81 7.04 9.17
C ARG A 112 -9.86 6.00 8.07
N PHE A 113 -11.05 5.72 7.55
CA PHE A 113 -11.26 4.74 6.48
C PHE A 113 -10.51 5.12 5.20
N ILE A 114 -10.66 6.36 4.74
CA ILE A 114 -9.98 6.88 3.54
C ILE A 114 -8.45 6.77 3.68
N LEU A 115 -7.92 7.10 4.85
CA LEU A 115 -6.48 7.00 5.13
C LEU A 115 -5.98 5.56 5.11
N MET A 116 -6.67 4.65 5.79
CA MET A 116 -6.27 3.24 5.81
C MET A 116 -6.41 2.59 4.44
N ARG A 117 -7.39 2.98 3.62
CA ARG A 117 -7.51 2.58 2.21
C ARG A 117 -6.33 3.13 1.38
N GLY A 118 -5.99 4.40 1.53
CA GLY A 118 -4.85 5.04 0.86
C GLY A 118 -3.49 4.41 1.21
N LEU A 119 -3.37 3.86 2.43
CA LEU A 119 -2.20 3.11 2.89
C LEU A 119 -2.20 1.62 2.49
N GLY A 120 -3.28 1.12 1.89
CA GLY A 120 -3.43 -0.28 1.49
C GLY A 120 -3.58 -1.25 2.66
N LEU A 121 -4.09 -0.79 3.81
CA LEU A 121 -4.26 -1.59 5.04
C LEU A 121 -5.66 -2.19 5.19
N TYR A 122 -6.63 -1.82 4.34
CA TYR A 122 -7.93 -2.50 4.25
C TYR A 122 -8.05 -3.27 2.93
N PRO A 123 -8.62 -4.49 2.94
CA PRO A 123 -8.98 -5.21 1.72
C PRO A 123 -9.98 -4.38 0.91
N ARG A 124 -9.88 -4.40 -0.43
CA ARG A 124 -10.85 -3.76 -1.35
C ARG A 124 -12.26 -4.38 -1.29
N GLU A 125 -12.47 -5.44 -0.52
CA GLU A 125 -13.65 -6.31 -0.60
C GLU A 125 -14.92 -5.81 0.11
N LEU A 126 -14.91 -4.60 0.71
CA LEU A 126 -16.12 -4.02 1.31
C LEU A 126 -16.96 -3.18 0.33
N ASP A 127 -16.61 -3.18 -0.96
CA ASP A 127 -17.38 -2.56 -2.05
C ASP A 127 -18.25 -3.61 -2.78
N ALA A 128 -18.96 -4.48 -2.05
CA ALA A 128 -20.05 -5.29 -2.62
C ALA A 128 -21.40 -4.63 -2.24
N PRO A 129 -22.35 -4.53 -3.19
CA PRO A 129 -23.57 -3.72 -3.05
C PRO A 129 -24.48 -4.16 -1.90
#